data_AF-A0A7C7L6C8-F1
#
_entry.id   AF-A0A7C7L6C8-F1
#
_cell.length_a   1.000
_cell.length_b   1.000
_cell.length_c   1.000
_cell.angle_alpha   90.00
_cell.angle_beta   90.00
_cell.angle_gamma   90.00
#
_symmetry.space_group_name_H-M   'P 1'
#
loop_
_entity.id
_entity.type
_entity.pdbx_description
1 polymer ?
#
loop_
_entity_poly.entity_id
_entity_poly.type
_entity_poly.pdbx_seq_one_letter_code
_entity_poly.pdbx_strand_id
1 'polypeptide(L)'
;MAYVLALLFSGRRKGYTAGLLTEAAQGVQDVGAKVKIVPVQRYKFGPCTSCFECIRRQEHRCVLPDAMGGEGELFGKVLQANGLIFGDPVHNWGPSATCHLFIERLYPFLWSGELDGLPVGAISCASNQGMQRIALGQICKWVFGFGMRWIGGLAVHTTDLEEAKSQARELGRRAGEAALEDAECRKAFSSEHERYQTYLEAAWSPLEPYLENLTDGTFTVKGSFLERGLRSFQNSEARGLLGRAMEDLKRCLELYKEGKWEEACRYLVEAGALWTHATWKEFLEKDVIGTEIPKAYRPLDKAKVEEEEGR
;
A
#
# COMPACT_ATOMS: atom_id res chain seq x y z
N MET A 1 3.09 24.33 5.73
CA MET A 1 1.88 24.22 6.57
C MET A 1 1.22 22.90 6.26
N ALA A 2 1.15 22.00 7.25
CA ALA A 2 0.71 20.63 7.06
C ALA A 2 -0.75 20.52 6.62
N TYR A 3 -1.00 19.64 5.65
CA TYR A 3 -2.33 19.44 5.08
C TYR A 3 -2.71 17.95 5.05
N VAL A 4 -3.82 17.62 5.72
CA VAL A 4 -4.43 16.28 5.71
C VAL A 4 -5.61 16.24 4.76
N LEU A 5 -5.63 15.24 3.88
CA LEU A 5 -6.73 14.96 2.97
C LEU A 5 -7.62 13.85 3.56
N ALA A 6 -8.78 14.22 4.09
CA ALA A 6 -9.76 13.29 4.63
C ALA A 6 -10.74 12.86 3.53
N LEU A 7 -10.59 11.64 3.01
CA LEU A 7 -11.33 11.12 1.85
C LEU A 7 -12.58 10.39 2.33
N LEU A 8 -13.76 10.93 1.99
CA LEU A 8 -15.04 10.28 2.26
C LEU A 8 -15.45 9.44 1.04
N PHE A 9 -15.40 8.13 1.18
CA PHE A 9 -15.79 7.17 0.14
C PHE A 9 -17.29 6.82 0.19
N SER A 10 -17.95 7.09 1.32
CA SER A 10 -19.40 6.94 1.42
C SER A 10 -20.14 7.93 0.52
N GLY A 11 -21.13 7.43 -0.22
CA GLY A 11 -22.02 8.31 -0.99
C GLY A 11 -22.96 9.14 -0.12
N ARG A 12 -23.12 8.77 1.15
CA ARG A 12 -23.91 9.54 2.11
C ARG A 12 -23.03 10.64 2.71
N ARG A 13 -23.27 11.88 2.27
CA ARG A 13 -22.60 13.09 2.81
C ARG A 13 -22.92 13.34 4.29
N LYS A 14 -24.02 12.78 4.77
CA LYS A 14 -24.45 12.78 6.17
C LYS A 14 -24.80 11.34 6.53
N GLY A 15 -24.10 10.75 7.50
CA GLY A 15 -24.25 9.35 7.88
C GLY A 15 -23.12 8.92 8.81
N TYR A 16 -23.10 7.65 9.22
CA TYR A 16 -22.18 7.15 10.24
C TYR A 16 -20.70 7.36 9.88
N THR A 17 -20.27 6.90 8.70
CA THR A 17 -18.89 7.10 8.21
C THR A 17 -18.52 8.57 8.11
N ALA A 18 -19.44 9.42 7.61
CA ALA A 18 -19.19 10.85 7.48
C ALA A 18 -19.06 11.54 8.84
N GLY A 19 -19.85 11.12 9.84
CA GLY A 19 -19.75 11.59 11.22
C GLY A 19 -18.41 11.24 11.83
N LEU A 20 -17.99 9.97 11.74
CA LEU A 20 -16.68 9.53 12.25
C LEU A 20 -15.52 10.26 11.56
N LEU A 21 -15.57 10.45 10.24
CA LEU A 21 -14.55 11.21 9.52
C LEU A 21 -14.53 12.70 9.91
N THR A 22 -15.68 13.25 10.32
CA THR A 22 -15.76 14.62 10.84
C THR A 22 -15.07 14.74 12.19
N GLU A 23 -15.27 13.78 13.09
CA GLU A 23 -14.54 13.73 14.37
C GLU A 23 -13.03 13.60 14.15
N ALA A 24 -12.60 12.74 13.21
CA ALA A 24 -11.19 12.65 12.84
C ALA A 24 -10.64 13.97 12.28
N ALA A 25 -11.41 14.67 11.44
CA ALA A 25 -11.02 15.99 10.96
C ALA A 25 -10.88 17.00 12.12
N GLN A 26 -11.75 16.95 13.13
CA GLN A 26 -11.60 17.77 14.33
C GLN A 26 -10.31 17.44 15.08
N GLY A 27 -9.97 16.16 15.21
CA GLY A 27 -8.71 15.72 15.82
C GLY A 27 -7.46 16.28 15.12
N VAL A 28 -7.47 16.31 13.78
CA VAL A 28 -6.38 16.92 13.00
C VAL A 28 -6.26 18.43 13.32
N GLN A 29 -7.38 19.13 13.45
CA GLN A 29 -7.39 20.56 13.76
C GLN A 29 -6.91 20.86 15.17
N ASP A 30 -7.21 19.99 16.14
CA ASP A 30 -6.82 20.16 17.54
C ASP A 30 -5.29 20.23 17.73
N VAL A 31 -4.53 19.63 16.81
CA VAL A 31 -3.06 19.64 16.82
C VAL A 31 -2.45 20.69 15.87
N GLY A 32 -3.29 21.51 15.23
CA GLY A 32 -2.86 22.66 14.43
C GLY A 32 -2.60 22.38 12.95
N ALA A 33 -2.83 21.15 12.47
CA ALA A 33 -2.76 20.83 11.04
C ALA A 33 -4.04 21.25 10.30
N LYS A 34 -3.92 21.58 9.00
CA LYS A 34 -5.10 21.83 8.18
C LYS A 34 -5.68 20.52 7.68
N VAL A 35 -7.00 20.47 7.56
CA VAL A 35 -7.71 19.31 7.01
C VAL A 35 -8.78 19.74 6.03
N LYS A 36 -9.01 18.92 4.99
CA LYS A 36 -10.17 19.05 4.12
C LYS A 36 -10.84 17.70 3.95
N ILE A 37 -12.13 17.64 4.26
CA ILE A 37 -12.96 16.49 3.92
C ILE A 37 -13.33 16.58 2.44
N VAL A 38 -13.03 15.52 1.69
CA VAL A 38 -13.25 15.40 0.26
C VAL A 38 -14.20 14.23 -0.01
N PRO A 39 -15.47 14.52 -0.36
CA PRO A 39 -16.38 13.49 -0.85
C PRO A 39 -15.93 13.03 -2.24
N VAL A 40 -15.32 11.85 -2.33
CA VAL A 40 -14.64 11.35 -3.54
C VAL A 40 -15.62 11.19 -4.70
N GLN A 41 -16.88 10.84 -4.41
CA GLN A 41 -17.95 10.71 -5.41
C GLN A 41 -18.31 12.01 -6.14
N ARG A 42 -17.80 13.18 -5.71
CA ARG A 42 -17.98 14.44 -6.46
C ARG A 42 -17.06 14.54 -7.68
N TYR A 43 -16.00 13.75 -7.72
CA TYR A 43 -15.02 13.77 -8.80
C TYR A 43 -15.41 12.74 -9.86
N LYS A 44 -15.16 13.09 -11.11
CA LYS A 44 -15.38 12.20 -12.26
C LYS A 44 -14.07 11.55 -12.63
N PHE A 45 -13.96 10.25 -12.44
CA PHE A 45 -12.86 9.41 -12.90
C PHE A 45 -13.31 7.96 -13.00
N GLY A 46 -12.68 7.21 -13.90
CA GLY A 46 -13.02 5.81 -14.19
C GLY A 46 -11.93 4.83 -13.75
N PRO A 47 -12.15 3.53 -13.97
CA PRO A 47 -11.14 2.51 -13.70
C PRO A 47 -9.89 2.69 -14.57
N CYS A 48 -8.78 2.08 -14.15
CA CYS A 48 -7.56 2.05 -14.95
C CYS A 48 -7.81 1.32 -16.28
N THR A 49 -7.26 1.87 -17.36
CA THR A 49 -7.35 1.24 -18.69
C THR A 49 -6.18 0.30 -18.99
N SER A 50 -5.27 0.10 -18.03
CA SER A 50 -4.08 -0.74 -18.16
C SER A 50 -3.19 -0.40 -19.37
N CYS A 51 -3.13 0.86 -19.76
CA CYS A 51 -2.34 1.32 -20.91
C CYS A 51 -0.83 1.40 -20.66
N PHE A 52 -0.39 1.28 -19.39
CA PHE A 52 1.00 1.35 -18.92
C PHE A 52 1.77 2.65 -19.24
N GLU A 53 1.08 3.72 -19.68
CA GLU A 53 1.71 5.02 -19.92
C GLU A 53 2.40 5.60 -18.68
N CYS A 54 1.83 5.40 -17.48
CA CYS A 54 2.44 5.85 -16.23
C CYS A 54 3.72 5.07 -15.87
N ILE A 55 3.96 3.92 -16.48
CA ILE A 55 5.20 3.15 -16.31
C ILE A 55 6.25 3.64 -17.30
N ARG A 56 5.87 3.79 -18.58
CA ARG A 56 6.76 4.16 -19.68
C ARG A 56 7.25 5.61 -19.64
N ARG A 57 6.41 6.53 -19.15
CA ARG A 57 6.74 7.96 -19.12
C ARG A 57 7.57 8.31 -17.91
N GLN A 58 8.54 9.19 -18.11
CA GLN A 58 9.47 9.63 -17.06
C GLN A 58 8.75 10.36 -15.91
N GLU A 59 7.66 11.08 -16.19
CA GLU A 59 6.92 11.80 -15.15
C GLU A 59 6.03 10.87 -14.30
N HIS A 60 5.88 9.61 -14.71
CA HIS A 60 5.00 8.63 -14.06
C HIS A 60 3.58 9.17 -13.81
N ARG A 61 3.01 9.89 -14.78
CA ARG A 61 1.67 10.47 -14.70
C ARG A 61 0.66 9.67 -15.51
N CYS A 62 -0.59 9.68 -15.03
CA CYS A 62 -1.71 9.09 -15.75
C CYS A 62 -2.18 10.01 -16.89
N VAL A 63 -2.40 9.42 -18.07
CA VAL A 63 -2.81 10.15 -19.28
C VAL A 63 -4.32 10.36 -19.41
N LEU A 64 -5.12 9.73 -18.55
CA LEU A 64 -6.58 9.86 -18.65
C LEU A 64 -6.99 11.30 -18.27
N PRO A 65 -7.86 11.95 -19.06
CA PRO A 65 -8.28 13.34 -18.82
C PRO A 65 -9.42 13.38 -17.79
N ASP A 66 -9.15 12.86 -16.59
CA ASP A 66 -10.11 12.78 -15.50
C ASP A 66 -9.54 13.34 -14.19
N ALA A 67 -10.34 13.32 -13.11
CA ALA A 67 -9.93 13.91 -11.84
C ALA A 67 -8.70 13.23 -11.20
N MET A 68 -8.36 12.00 -11.63
CA MET A 68 -7.17 11.24 -11.21
C MET A 68 -6.11 11.15 -12.32
N GLY A 69 -6.28 11.88 -13.43
CA GLY A 69 -5.23 12.12 -14.41
C GLY A 69 -4.06 12.90 -13.81
N GLY A 70 -2.92 12.93 -14.49
CA GLY A 70 -1.72 13.65 -14.00
C GLY A 70 -1.95 15.14 -13.73
N GLU A 71 -2.88 15.75 -14.47
CA GLU A 71 -3.31 17.15 -14.30
C GLU A 71 -4.66 17.26 -13.55
N GLY A 72 -5.17 16.14 -13.05
CA GLY A 72 -6.48 16.04 -12.41
C GLY A 72 -6.51 16.68 -11.02
N GLU A 73 -7.65 17.29 -10.68
CA GLU A 73 -7.81 17.98 -9.40
C GLU A 73 -7.58 17.07 -8.19
N LEU A 74 -8.09 15.84 -8.22
CA LEU A 74 -7.97 14.92 -7.09
C LEU A 74 -6.55 14.35 -6.99
N PHE A 75 -5.91 14.06 -8.13
CA PHE A 75 -4.49 13.69 -8.19
C PHE A 75 -3.60 14.76 -7.54
N GLY A 76 -3.79 16.03 -7.92
CA GLY A 76 -3.04 17.15 -7.34
C GLY A 76 -3.24 17.31 -5.83
N LYS A 77 -4.44 17.02 -5.30
CA LYS A 77 -4.69 17.05 -3.84
C LYS A 77 -3.92 15.96 -3.11
N VAL A 78 -3.81 14.77 -3.69
CA VAL A 78 -3.01 13.68 -3.11
C VAL A 78 -1.54 14.06 -3.09
N LEU A 79 -1.02 14.61 -4.20
CA LEU A 79 0.38 15.03 -4.30
C LEU A 79 0.76 16.11 -3.28
N GLN A 80 -0.16 17.02 -2.96
CA GLN A 80 0.04 18.11 -1.99
C GLN A 80 -0.19 17.71 -0.53
N ALA A 81 -0.74 16.52 -0.27
CA ALA A 81 -1.08 16.10 1.08
C ALA A 81 0.19 15.71 1.87
N ASN A 82 0.16 16.00 3.16
CA ASN A 82 1.13 15.53 4.15
C ASN A 82 0.59 14.36 4.97
N GLY A 83 -0.69 14.01 4.79
CA GLY A 83 -1.29 12.82 5.38
C GLY A 83 -2.68 12.57 4.79
N LEU A 84 -3.13 11.32 4.84
CA LEU A 84 -4.44 10.90 4.36
C LEU A 84 -5.26 10.28 5.49
N ILE A 85 -6.57 10.50 5.47
CA ILE A 85 -7.52 9.73 6.28
C ILE A 85 -8.59 9.15 5.36
N PHE A 86 -8.73 7.83 5.36
CA PHE A 86 -9.75 7.14 4.56
C PHE A 86 -10.99 6.89 5.40
N GLY A 87 -12.13 7.48 5.04
CA GLY A 87 -13.43 7.21 5.65
C GLY A 87 -14.30 6.37 4.73
N ASP A 88 -14.34 5.06 4.97
CA ASP A 88 -14.99 4.09 4.09
C ASP A 88 -16.16 3.34 4.76
N PRO A 89 -17.32 3.19 4.09
CA PRO A 89 -18.36 2.26 4.53
C PRO A 89 -18.05 0.83 4.09
N VAL A 90 -18.42 -0.16 4.92
CA VAL A 90 -18.30 -1.57 4.55
C VAL A 90 -19.40 -1.96 3.56
N HIS A 91 -19.00 -2.40 2.36
CA HIS A 91 -19.88 -2.92 1.33
C HIS A 91 -19.48 -4.37 1.00
N ASN A 92 -20.42 -5.32 1.09
CA ASN A 92 -20.18 -6.73 0.79
C ASN A 92 -18.91 -7.32 1.45
N TRP A 93 -18.78 -7.09 2.76
CA TRP A 93 -17.67 -7.55 3.62
C TRP A 93 -16.29 -6.96 3.30
N GLY A 94 -16.22 -5.98 2.40
CA GLY A 94 -15.00 -5.28 2.05
C GLY A 94 -15.19 -3.78 1.96
N PRO A 95 -14.13 -3.07 1.53
CA PRO A 95 -14.22 -1.65 1.29
C PRO A 95 -15.14 -1.31 0.12
N SER A 96 -15.64 -0.08 0.09
CA SER A 96 -16.52 0.36 -0.98
C SER A 96 -15.82 0.37 -2.35
N ALA A 97 -16.62 0.21 -3.43
CA ALA A 97 -16.11 0.33 -4.80
C ALA A 97 -15.46 1.70 -5.09
N THR A 98 -15.90 2.77 -4.41
CA THR A 98 -15.29 4.10 -4.54
C THR A 98 -13.90 4.15 -3.91
N CYS A 99 -13.71 3.51 -2.76
CA CYS A 99 -12.40 3.37 -2.12
C CYS A 99 -11.45 2.56 -3.01
N HIS A 100 -11.89 1.40 -3.48
CA HIS A 100 -11.08 0.58 -4.40
C HIS A 100 -10.70 1.34 -5.67
N LEU A 101 -11.66 2.02 -6.30
CA LEU A 101 -11.41 2.82 -7.50
C LEU A 101 -10.38 3.93 -7.25
N PHE A 102 -10.46 4.63 -6.12
CA PHE A 102 -9.47 5.65 -5.76
C PHE A 102 -8.07 5.04 -5.60
N ILE A 103 -7.96 3.93 -4.86
CA ILE A 103 -6.70 3.20 -4.64
C ILE A 103 -6.09 2.71 -5.96
N GLU A 104 -6.89 2.11 -6.84
CA GLU A 104 -6.45 1.65 -8.16
C GLU A 104 -5.87 2.80 -8.98
N ARG A 105 -6.42 4.01 -8.82
CA ARG A 105 -6.00 5.21 -9.55
C ARG A 105 -4.81 5.93 -8.91
N LEU A 106 -4.30 5.44 -7.78
CA LEU A 106 -2.99 5.84 -7.25
C LEU A 106 -1.83 5.14 -7.95
N TYR A 107 -2.08 4.18 -8.84
CA TYR A 107 -1.05 3.41 -9.55
C TYR A 107 0.13 4.22 -10.13
N PRO A 108 -0.06 5.43 -10.71
CA PRO A 108 1.07 6.24 -11.19
C PRO A 108 2.09 6.56 -10.08
N PHE A 109 1.62 6.76 -8.84
CA PHE A 109 2.47 7.08 -7.72
C PHE A 109 3.40 5.93 -7.30
N LEU A 110 2.97 4.68 -7.52
CA LEU A 110 3.80 3.50 -7.26
C LEU A 110 5.12 3.54 -8.04
N TRP A 111 5.07 4.04 -9.27
CA TRP A 111 6.22 4.15 -10.17
C TRP A 111 7.09 5.36 -9.87
N SER A 112 6.47 6.44 -9.41
CA SER A 112 7.16 7.67 -9.02
C SER A 112 7.87 7.60 -7.65
N GLY A 113 7.37 6.74 -6.74
CA GLY A 113 7.79 6.73 -5.33
C GLY A 113 7.27 7.91 -4.48
N GLU A 114 6.46 8.82 -5.03
CA GLU A 114 6.08 10.07 -4.34
C GLU A 114 5.24 9.85 -3.07
N LEU A 115 4.59 8.70 -2.91
CA LEU A 115 3.79 8.37 -1.71
C LEU A 115 4.58 7.58 -0.65
N ASP A 116 5.85 7.27 -0.89
CA ASP A 116 6.68 6.54 0.06
C ASP A 116 6.77 7.28 1.40
N GLY A 117 6.34 6.61 2.47
CA GLY A 117 6.32 7.14 3.82
C GLY A 117 5.16 8.08 4.16
N LEU A 118 4.28 8.43 3.21
CA LEU A 118 3.14 9.32 3.47
C LEU A 118 2.22 8.72 4.55
N PRO A 119 1.92 9.43 5.66
CA PRO A 119 1.12 8.86 6.75
C PRO A 119 -0.35 8.72 6.37
N VAL A 120 -0.93 7.56 6.71
CA VAL A 120 -2.32 7.21 6.39
C VAL A 120 -3.00 6.58 7.59
N GLY A 121 -4.14 7.16 7.97
CA GLY A 121 -5.13 6.54 8.86
C GLY A 121 -6.37 6.10 8.11
N ALA A 122 -7.14 5.15 8.65
CA ALA A 122 -8.40 4.75 8.03
C ALA A 122 -9.51 4.43 9.04
N ILE A 123 -10.75 4.67 8.64
CA ILE A 123 -11.98 4.36 9.34
C ILE A 123 -12.81 3.47 8.42
N SER A 124 -13.15 2.28 8.92
CA SER A 124 -14.06 1.34 8.26
C SER A 124 -15.32 1.22 9.11
N CYS A 125 -16.49 1.53 8.55
CA CYS A 125 -17.74 1.59 9.30
C CYS A 125 -18.81 0.67 8.71
N ALA A 126 -19.29 -0.30 9.51
CA ALA A 126 -20.38 -1.22 9.19
C ALA A 126 -21.60 -0.93 10.07
N SER A 127 -22.82 -1.12 9.52
CA SER A 127 -24.08 -0.94 10.27
C SER A 127 -24.96 -2.18 10.38
N ASN A 128 -24.76 -3.15 9.49
CA ASN A 128 -25.36 -4.49 9.51
C ASN A 128 -24.19 -5.49 9.49
N GLN A 129 -24.42 -6.81 9.55
CA GLN A 129 -23.50 -7.97 9.43
C GLN A 129 -22.10 -7.85 10.09
N GLY A 130 -21.32 -6.83 9.78
CA GLY A 130 -20.05 -6.47 10.40
C GLY A 130 -18.97 -6.34 9.35
N MET A 131 -17.87 -7.07 9.58
CA MET A 131 -16.72 -7.18 8.68
C MET A 131 -15.92 -5.88 8.51
N GLN A 132 -16.14 -4.90 9.39
CA GLN A 132 -15.37 -3.67 9.49
C GLN A 132 -13.87 -3.91 9.67
N ARG A 133 -13.49 -4.98 10.39
CA ARG A 133 -12.09 -5.37 10.61
C ARG A 133 -11.45 -5.94 9.34
N ILE A 134 -12.18 -6.78 8.60
CA ILE A 134 -11.72 -7.32 7.31
C ILE A 134 -11.54 -6.18 6.30
N ALA A 135 -12.53 -5.30 6.17
CA ALA A 135 -12.44 -4.14 5.30
C ALA A 135 -11.28 -3.21 5.69
N LEU A 136 -11.06 -2.97 6.98
CA LEU A 136 -9.90 -2.18 7.45
C LEU A 136 -8.58 -2.84 7.09
N GLY A 137 -8.46 -4.17 7.26
CA GLY A 137 -7.28 -4.92 6.85
C GLY A 137 -7.01 -4.83 5.34
N GLN A 138 -8.06 -4.87 4.50
CA GLN A 138 -7.91 -4.68 3.05
C GLN A 138 -7.43 -3.26 2.71
N ILE A 139 -7.91 -2.24 3.41
CA ILE A 139 -7.40 -0.87 3.27
C ILE A 139 -5.93 -0.79 3.69
N CYS A 140 -5.56 -1.36 4.84
CA CYS A 140 -4.19 -1.40 5.33
C CYS A 140 -3.24 -2.08 4.33
N LYS A 141 -3.68 -3.19 3.72
CA LYS A 141 -2.96 -3.87 2.62
C LYS A 141 -2.72 -2.94 1.43
N TRP A 142 -3.73 -2.16 1.02
CA TRP A 142 -3.56 -1.21 -0.08
C TRP A 142 -2.58 -0.10 0.28
N VAL A 143 -2.65 0.45 1.51
CA VAL A 143 -1.69 1.45 1.98
C VAL A 143 -0.26 0.91 1.92
N PHE A 144 -0.04 -0.32 2.42
CA PHE A 144 1.25 -1.01 2.32
C PHE A 144 1.75 -1.12 0.87
N GLY A 145 0.87 -1.54 -0.05
CA GLY A 145 1.22 -1.75 -1.45
C GLY A 145 1.73 -0.51 -2.18
N PHE A 146 1.35 0.69 -1.70
CA PHE A 146 1.79 1.98 -2.24
C PHE A 146 2.99 2.58 -1.49
N GLY A 147 3.59 1.86 -0.54
CA GLY A 147 4.72 2.39 0.25
C GLY A 147 4.33 3.47 1.25
N MET A 148 3.04 3.68 1.49
CA MET A 148 2.57 4.66 2.47
C MET A 148 2.77 4.11 3.90
N ARG A 149 2.72 4.99 4.91
CA ARG A 149 2.94 4.65 6.32
C ARG A 149 1.64 4.55 7.09
N TRP A 150 1.32 3.37 7.61
CA TRP A 150 0.13 3.16 8.43
C TRP A 150 0.28 3.75 9.83
N ILE A 151 -0.55 4.73 10.18
CA ILE A 151 -0.55 5.37 11.51
C ILE A 151 -1.64 4.82 12.44
N GLY A 152 -2.49 3.93 11.93
CA GLY A 152 -3.56 3.28 12.67
C GLY A 152 -4.88 3.25 11.91
N GLY A 153 -5.82 2.48 12.42
CA GLY A 153 -7.16 2.41 11.86
C GLY A 153 -8.23 2.14 12.89
N LEU A 154 -9.46 2.49 12.53
CA LEU A 154 -10.63 2.38 13.38
C LEU A 154 -11.70 1.56 12.65
N ALA A 155 -11.96 0.36 13.14
CA ALA A 155 -12.96 -0.56 12.61
C ALA A 155 -14.23 -0.49 13.47
N VAL A 156 -15.28 0.16 12.98
CA VAL A 156 -16.50 0.48 13.73
C VAL A 156 -17.69 -0.35 13.25
N HIS A 157 -18.39 -1.00 14.18
CA HIS A 157 -19.79 -1.37 13.99
C HIS A 157 -20.68 -0.30 14.62
N THR A 158 -21.81 0.05 14.01
CA THR A 158 -22.64 1.16 14.53
C THR A 158 -23.24 0.94 15.92
N THR A 159 -23.17 -0.28 16.47
CA THR A 159 -23.47 -0.55 17.88
C THR A 159 -22.63 0.32 18.81
N ASP A 160 -21.36 0.57 18.45
CA ASP A 160 -20.39 1.28 19.28
C ASP A 160 -20.15 2.71 18.77
N LEU A 161 -21.08 3.26 17.98
CA LEU A 161 -20.88 4.50 17.23
C LEU A 161 -20.52 5.70 18.12
N GLU A 162 -21.20 5.85 19.25
CA GLU A 162 -20.98 6.99 20.15
C GLU A 162 -19.59 6.93 20.80
N GLU A 163 -19.15 5.74 21.23
CA GLU A 163 -17.79 5.54 21.74
C GLU A 163 -16.75 5.77 20.63
N ALA A 164 -17.02 5.28 19.42
CA ALA A 164 -16.11 5.39 18.29
C ALA A 164 -15.84 6.84 17.84
N LYS A 165 -16.68 7.82 18.22
CA LYS A 165 -16.43 9.25 17.92
C LYS A 165 -15.15 9.76 18.57
N SER A 166 -14.93 9.45 19.85
CA SER A 166 -13.71 9.88 20.55
C SER A 166 -12.47 9.19 19.97
N GLN A 167 -12.58 7.91 19.62
CA GLN A 167 -11.51 7.14 18.97
C GLN A 167 -11.19 7.68 17.56
N ALA A 168 -12.21 8.12 16.80
CA ALA A 168 -12.02 8.75 15.51
C ALA A 168 -11.28 10.09 15.64
N ARG A 169 -11.64 10.90 16.65
CA ARG A 169 -10.91 12.13 16.97
C ARG A 169 -9.45 11.86 17.31
N GLU A 170 -9.17 10.82 18.09
CA GLU A 170 -7.79 10.43 18.42
C GLU A 170 -6.99 9.93 17.19
N LEU A 171 -7.62 9.15 16.31
CA LEU A 171 -7.01 8.82 15.01
C LEU A 171 -6.69 10.09 14.21
N GLY A 172 -7.58 11.07 14.24
CA GLY A 172 -7.39 12.39 13.66
C GLY A 172 -6.18 13.14 14.22
N ARG A 173 -6.00 13.16 15.54
CA ARG A 173 -4.85 13.79 16.20
C ARG A 173 -3.54 13.17 15.73
N ARG A 174 -3.44 11.84 15.77
CA ARG A 174 -2.27 11.10 15.27
C ARG A 174 -1.97 11.40 13.80
N ALA A 175 -3.00 11.48 12.95
CA ALA A 175 -2.82 11.83 11.55
C ALA A 175 -2.34 13.28 11.36
N GLY A 176 -2.83 14.21 12.19
CA GLY A 176 -2.40 15.60 12.18
C GLY A 176 -0.95 15.78 12.64
N GLU A 177 -0.56 15.10 13.71
CA GLU A 177 0.82 15.07 14.23
C GLU A 177 1.78 14.50 13.18
N ALA A 178 1.45 13.34 12.61
CA ALA A 178 2.26 12.75 11.53
C ALA A 178 2.35 13.64 10.29
N ALA A 179 1.28 14.37 9.95
CA ALA A 179 1.29 15.32 8.84
C ALA A 179 2.13 16.57 9.13
N LEU A 180 2.23 17.00 10.39
CA LEU A 180 3.14 18.08 10.79
C LEU A 180 4.60 17.65 10.60
N GLU A 181 4.95 16.43 10.99
CA GLU A 181 6.27 15.86 10.74
C GLU A 181 6.57 15.73 9.23
N ASP A 182 5.64 15.20 8.44
CA ASP A 182 5.80 15.07 6.97
C ASP A 182 5.99 16.43 6.29
N ALA A 183 5.31 17.47 6.78
CA ALA A 183 5.40 18.82 6.22
C ALA A 183 6.76 19.49 6.44
N GLU A 184 7.54 19.06 7.43
CA GLU A 184 8.94 19.45 7.59
C GLU A 184 9.83 18.67 6.63
N CYS A 185 9.70 17.34 6.65
CA CYS A 185 10.38 16.44 5.72
C CYS A 185 9.69 15.07 5.73
N ARG A 186 9.13 14.66 4.58
CA ARG A 186 8.63 13.29 4.39
C ARG A 186 9.76 12.29 4.65
N LYS A 187 9.51 11.36 5.57
CA LYS A 187 10.41 10.22 5.87
C LYS A 187 9.96 9.00 5.08
N ALA A 188 10.46 8.88 3.86
CA ALA A 188 10.40 7.64 3.10
C ALA A 188 10.98 6.47 3.93
N PHE A 189 10.54 5.25 3.65
CA PHE A 189 11.16 4.08 4.26
C PHE A 189 12.64 4.00 3.87
N SER A 190 13.52 3.73 4.83
CA SER A 190 14.96 3.57 4.59
C SER A 190 15.29 2.31 3.79
N SER A 191 14.41 1.31 3.81
CA SER A 191 14.51 0.06 3.07
C SER A 191 13.13 -0.61 2.96
N GLU A 192 13.01 -1.56 2.04
CA GLU A 192 11.83 -2.43 1.96
C GLU A 192 11.65 -3.26 3.25
N HIS A 193 12.74 -3.59 3.93
CA HIS A 193 12.72 -4.29 5.23
C HIS A 193 12.02 -3.47 6.31
N GLU A 194 12.37 -2.18 6.45
CA GLU A 194 11.71 -1.29 7.40
C GLU A 194 10.21 -1.20 7.12
N ARG A 195 9.85 -1.13 5.83
CA ARG A 195 8.44 -1.11 5.43
C ARG A 195 7.71 -2.37 5.87
N TYR A 196 8.25 -3.54 5.56
CA TYR A 196 7.59 -4.80 5.94
C TYR A 196 7.49 -4.95 7.45
N GLN A 197 8.56 -4.62 8.18
CA GLN A 197 8.59 -4.69 9.65
C GLN A 197 7.52 -3.80 10.28
N THR A 198 7.36 -2.56 9.79
CA THR A 198 6.34 -1.62 10.26
C THR A 198 4.91 -2.17 10.13
N TYR A 199 4.69 -3.12 9.23
CA TYR A 199 3.37 -3.71 8.96
C TYR A 199 3.14 -5.07 9.61
N LEU A 200 4.13 -5.70 10.24
CA LEU A 200 3.97 -7.04 10.83
C LEU A 200 2.83 -7.10 11.87
N GLU A 201 2.64 -6.03 12.63
CA GLU A 201 1.60 -5.91 13.67
C GLU A 201 0.47 -4.94 13.29
N ALA A 202 0.45 -4.45 12.04
CA ALA A 202 -0.59 -3.55 11.57
C ALA A 202 -1.94 -4.30 11.39
N ALA A 203 -2.98 -3.59 10.95
CA ALA A 203 -4.29 -4.19 10.68
C ALA A 203 -4.25 -5.27 9.59
N TRP A 204 -3.16 -5.33 8.82
CA TRP A 204 -2.82 -6.40 7.89
C TRP A 204 -1.30 -6.53 7.80
N SER A 205 -0.80 -7.76 7.79
CA SER A 205 0.63 -8.09 7.67
C SER A 205 0.94 -8.73 6.32
N PRO A 206 2.06 -8.35 5.67
CA PRO A 206 2.46 -8.93 4.39
C PRO A 206 3.05 -10.33 4.49
N LEU A 207 3.53 -10.77 5.67
CA LEU A 207 4.37 -11.98 5.79
C LEU A 207 3.67 -13.24 5.26
N GLU A 208 2.57 -13.65 5.88
CA GLU A 208 1.86 -14.88 5.50
C GLU A 208 1.25 -14.81 4.10
N PRO A 209 0.51 -13.75 3.70
CA PRO A 209 -0.08 -13.70 2.37
C PRO A 209 0.96 -13.78 1.24
N TYR A 210 2.15 -13.20 1.44
CA TYR A 210 3.21 -13.25 0.43
C TYR A 210 3.86 -14.64 0.37
N LEU A 211 4.05 -15.30 1.53
CA LEU A 211 4.51 -16.69 1.59
C LEU A 211 3.52 -17.64 0.95
N GLU A 212 2.23 -17.52 1.29
CA GLU A 212 1.14 -18.28 0.68
C GLU A 212 1.18 -18.11 -0.84
N ASN A 213 1.32 -16.88 -1.33
CA ASN A 213 1.42 -16.62 -2.76
C ASN A 213 2.66 -17.27 -3.39
N LEU A 214 3.87 -17.01 -2.90
CA LEU A 214 5.10 -17.54 -3.53
C LEU A 214 5.17 -19.07 -3.50
N THR A 215 4.60 -19.69 -2.47
CA THR A 215 4.63 -21.15 -2.24
C THR A 215 3.39 -21.89 -2.72
N ASP A 216 2.46 -21.20 -3.38
CA ASP A 216 1.20 -21.78 -3.86
C ASP A 216 0.40 -22.44 -2.72
N GLY A 217 0.36 -21.78 -1.57
CA GLY A 217 -0.30 -22.22 -0.34
C GLY A 217 0.38 -23.37 0.41
N THR A 218 1.51 -23.89 -0.08
CA THR A 218 2.15 -25.07 0.52
C THR A 218 3.08 -24.75 1.69
N PHE A 219 3.57 -23.51 1.79
CA PHE A 219 4.64 -23.11 2.71
C PHE A 219 5.90 -24.01 2.56
N THR A 220 6.14 -24.46 1.33
CA THR A 220 7.35 -25.20 0.96
C THR A 220 7.94 -24.67 -0.33
N VAL A 221 9.23 -24.91 -0.53
CA VAL A 221 9.89 -24.61 -1.81
C VAL A 221 9.39 -25.49 -2.94
N LYS A 222 9.09 -26.75 -2.64
CA LYS A 222 8.61 -27.71 -3.64
C LYS A 222 7.21 -27.30 -4.11
N GLY A 223 7.04 -27.09 -5.41
CA GLY A 223 5.79 -26.60 -5.99
C GLY A 223 5.62 -25.09 -5.94
N SER A 224 6.56 -24.34 -5.36
CA SER A 224 6.55 -22.87 -5.38
C SER A 224 6.59 -22.31 -6.80
N PHE A 225 6.12 -21.08 -6.97
CA PHE A 225 6.24 -20.38 -8.25
C PHE A 225 7.69 -20.18 -8.67
N LEU A 226 8.61 -19.99 -7.71
CA LEU A 226 10.04 -19.85 -7.99
C LEU A 226 10.61 -21.16 -8.58
N GLU A 227 10.22 -22.33 -8.05
CA GLU A 227 10.71 -23.62 -8.54
C GLU A 227 10.19 -23.89 -9.96
N ARG A 228 8.91 -23.60 -10.20
CA ARG A 228 8.30 -23.71 -11.53
C ARG A 228 8.94 -22.71 -12.51
N GLY A 229 9.25 -21.50 -12.06
CA GLY A 229 9.95 -20.47 -12.82
C GLY A 229 11.33 -20.95 -13.29
N LEU A 230 12.15 -21.51 -12.41
CA LEU A 230 13.48 -22.04 -12.78
C LEU A 230 13.45 -23.13 -13.86
N ARG A 231 12.32 -23.84 -14.02
CA ARG A 231 12.14 -24.86 -15.07
C ARG A 231 11.61 -24.27 -16.38
N SER A 232 10.88 -23.15 -16.32
CA SER A 232 10.11 -22.63 -17.45
C SER A 232 10.67 -21.34 -18.05
N PHE A 233 11.35 -20.51 -17.26
CA PHE A 233 11.87 -19.22 -17.71
C PHE A 233 12.96 -19.42 -18.76
N GLN A 234 12.88 -18.64 -19.84
CA GLN A 234 13.82 -18.68 -20.96
C GLN A 234 14.90 -17.58 -20.85
N ASN A 235 14.60 -16.47 -20.19
CA ASN A 235 15.55 -15.37 -20.02
C ASN A 235 16.64 -15.74 -19.00
N SER A 236 17.91 -15.73 -19.42
CA SER A 236 19.05 -16.09 -18.57
C SER A 236 19.23 -15.17 -17.36
N GLU A 237 18.98 -13.87 -17.52
CA GLU A 237 19.05 -12.89 -16.43
C GLU A 237 17.94 -13.17 -15.40
N ALA A 238 16.71 -13.40 -15.89
CA ALA A 238 15.58 -13.76 -15.04
C ALA A 238 15.84 -15.05 -14.25
N ARG A 239 16.42 -16.07 -14.89
CA ARG A 239 16.81 -17.33 -14.23
C ARG A 239 17.86 -17.11 -13.13
N GLY A 240 18.83 -16.22 -13.35
CA GLY A 240 19.83 -15.86 -12.35
C GLY A 240 19.20 -15.22 -11.11
N LEU A 241 18.28 -14.27 -11.32
CA LEU A 241 17.51 -13.64 -10.24
C LEU A 241 16.65 -14.66 -9.48
N LEU A 242 15.98 -15.57 -10.18
CA LEU A 242 15.19 -16.64 -9.55
C LEU A 242 16.03 -17.59 -8.69
N GLY A 243 17.28 -17.88 -9.10
CA GLY A 243 18.19 -18.72 -8.34
C GLY A 243 18.45 -18.14 -6.94
N ARG A 244 18.78 -16.85 -6.89
CA ARG A 244 18.98 -16.10 -5.64
C ARG A 244 17.69 -16.00 -4.82
N ALA A 245 16.56 -15.70 -5.49
CA ALA A 245 15.24 -15.64 -4.84
C ALA A 245 14.88 -16.96 -4.15
N MET A 246 15.28 -18.09 -4.75
CA MET A 246 15.03 -19.42 -4.24
C MET A 246 15.80 -19.70 -2.95
N GLU A 247 17.06 -19.26 -2.86
CA GLU A 247 17.89 -19.39 -1.66
C GLU A 247 17.28 -18.61 -0.50
N ASP A 248 16.84 -17.37 -0.77
CA ASP A 248 16.17 -16.54 0.22
C ASP A 248 14.83 -17.11 0.66
N LEU A 249 14.02 -17.65 -0.26
CA LEU A 249 12.76 -18.30 0.09
C LEU A 249 12.98 -19.53 0.98
N LYS A 250 14.01 -20.35 0.73
CA LYS A 250 14.35 -21.49 1.60
C LYS A 250 14.63 -21.00 3.01
N ARG A 251 15.50 -20.00 3.15
CA ARG A 251 15.90 -19.47 4.45
C ARG A 251 14.74 -18.80 5.18
N CYS A 252 13.90 -18.07 4.46
CA CYS A 252 12.65 -17.51 4.97
C CYS A 252 11.74 -18.59 5.57
N LEU A 253 11.49 -19.68 4.85
CA LEU A 253 10.61 -20.76 5.30
C LEU A 253 11.16 -21.53 6.50
N GLU A 254 12.48 -21.69 6.61
CA GLU A 254 13.13 -22.26 7.80
C GLU A 254 12.86 -21.39 9.04
N LEU A 255 13.18 -20.10 8.94
CA LEU A 255 12.99 -19.13 10.04
C LEU A 255 11.51 -18.99 10.42
N TYR A 256 10.62 -19.00 9.43
CA TYR A 256 9.18 -18.95 9.66
C TYR A 256 8.70 -20.14 10.49
N LYS A 257 9.17 -21.37 10.18
CA LYS A 257 8.85 -22.58 10.96
C LYS A 257 9.43 -22.55 12.37
N GLU A 258 10.54 -21.87 12.58
CA GLU A 258 11.15 -21.64 13.89
C GLU A 258 10.43 -20.55 14.72
N GLY A 259 9.43 -19.86 14.14
CA GLY A 259 8.74 -18.74 14.79
C GLY A 259 9.52 -17.42 14.78
N LYS A 260 10.61 -17.33 14.01
CA LYS A 260 11.47 -16.15 13.86
C LYS A 260 10.94 -15.23 12.77
N TRP A 261 9.79 -14.61 13.03
CA TRP A 261 9.00 -13.92 12.00
C TRP A 261 9.67 -12.66 11.45
N GLU A 262 10.36 -11.89 12.29
CA GLU A 262 11.08 -10.69 11.83
C GLU A 262 12.23 -11.07 10.89
N GLU A 263 13.03 -12.08 11.27
CA GLU A 263 14.11 -12.56 10.42
C GLU A 263 13.58 -13.23 9.15
N ALA A 264 12.51 -14.03 9.24
CA ALA A 264 11.85 -14.61 8.08
C ALA A 264 11.39 -13.50 7.12
N CYS A 265 10.81 -12.42 7.65
CA CYS A 265 10.35 -11.28 6.86
C CYS A 265 11.48 -10.64 6.07
N ARG A 266 12.70 -10.55 6.63
CA ARG A 266 13.86 -10.04 5.89
C ARG A 266 14.17 -10.86 4.65
N TYR A 267 14.21 -12.18 4.77
CA TYR A 267 14.43 -13.04 3.60
C TYR A 267 13.26 -13.03 2.62
N LEU A 268 12.02 -12.84 3.11
CA LEU A 268 10.85 -12.70 2.25
C LEU A 268 10.94 -11.44 1.37
N VAL A 269 11.38 -10.31 1.93
CA VAL A 269 11.54 -9.04 1.19
C VAL A 269 12.48 -9.24 0.02
N GLU A 270 13.64 -9.86 0.25
CA GLU A 270 14.64 -10.12 -0.78
C GLU A 270 14.15 -11.10 -1.84
N ALA A 271 13.60 -12.24 -1.42
CA ALA A 271 13.01 -13.22 -2.33
C ALA A 271 11.90 -12.59 -3.19
N GLY A 272 11.06 -11.74 -2.58
CA GLY A 272 9.96 -11.05 -3.25
C GLY A 272 10.43 -9.99 -4.25
N ALA A 273 11.49 -9.25 -3.93
CA ALA A 273 12.09 -8.28 -4.86
C ALA A 273 12.74 -9.00 -6.05
N LEU A 274 13.57 -10.01 -5.79
CA LEU A 274 14.19 -10.82 -6.85
C LEU A 274 13.17 -11.53 -7.74
N TRP A 275 12.09 -12.08 -7.16
CA TRP A 275 10.95 -12.64 -7.92
C TRP A 275 10.29 -11.60 -8.83
N THR A 276 10.10 -10.38 -8.32
CA THR A 276 9.50 -9.26 -9.06
C THR A 276 10.37 -8.88 -10.26
N HIS A 277 11.69 -8.73 -10.07
CA HIS A 277 12.63 -8.41 -11.14
C HIS A 277 12.74 -9.54 -12.16
N ALA A 278 12.78 -10.80 -11.70
CA ALA A 278 12.83 -11.95 -12.58
C ALA A 278 11.58 -12.04 -13.49
N THR A 279 10.39 -11.90 -12.92
CA THR A 279 9.13 -11.91 -13.68
C THR A 279 9.00 -10.70 -14.60
N TRP A 280 9.55 -9.54 -14.22
CA TRP A 280 9.63 -8.38 -15.10
C TRP A 280 10.48 -8.68 -16.34
N LYS A 281 11.68 -9.22 -16.14
CA LYS A 281 12.61 -9.58 -17.23
C LYS A 281 12.09 -10.70 -18.12
N GLU A 282 11.37 -11.67 -17.55
CA GLU A 282 10.81 -12.79 -18.30
C GLU A 282 9.59 -12.38 -19.11
N PHE A 283 8.65 -11.62 -18.53
CA PHE A 283 7.31 -11.44 -19.11
C PHE A 283 6.94 -10.00 -19.46
N LEU A 284 7.52 -9.00 -18.80
CA LEU A 284 6.98 -7.64 -18.85
C LEU A 284 7.82 -6.68 -19.69
N GLU A 285 9.14 -6.71 -19.53
CA GLU A 285 10.05 -5.70 -20.08
C GLU A 285 9.90 -5.54 -21.59
N LYS A 286 9.91 -6.65 -22.33
CA LYS A 286 9.83 -6.64 -23.80
C LYS A 286 8.40 -6.84 -24.31
N ASP A 287 7.65 -7.76 -23.70
CA ASP A 287 6.43 -8.29 -24.30
C ASP A 287 5.16 -7.53 -23.89
N VAL A 288 5.17 -6.80 -22.78
CA VAL A 288 3.95 -6.15 -22.23
C VAL A 288 4.13 -4.65 -22.04
N ILE A 289 5.18 -4.25 -21.33
CA ILE A 289 5.36 -2.87 -20.86
C ILE A 289 6.25 -2.07 -21.83
N GLY A 290 7.34 -2.66 -22.30
CA GLY A 290 8.27 -2.00 -23.23
C GLY A 290 9.28 -1.07 -22.55
N THR A 291 9.54 -1.25 -21.26
CA THR A 291 10.59 -0.51 -20.52
C THR A 291 11.16 -1.36 -19.38
N GLU A 292 12.38 -1.03 -18.98
CA GLU A 292 12.97 -1.49 -17.72
C GLU A 292 12.08 -1.10 -16.53
N ILE A 293 12.22 -1.86 -15.44
CA ILE A 293 11.50 -1.63 -14.19
C ILE A 293 11.86 -0.25 -13.61
N PRO A 294 10.87 0.60 -13.26
CA PRO A 294 11.16 1.89 -12.62
C PRO A 294 11.90 1.71 -11.28
N LYS A 295 12.90 2.54 -11.03
CA LYS A 295 13.80 2.43 -9.86
C LYS A 295 13.08 2.44 -8.51
N ALA A 296 11.96 3.16 -8.40
CA ALA A 296 11.18 3.23 -7.18
C ALA A 296 10.41 1.92 -6.89
N TYR A 297 10.19 1.07 -7.89
CA TYR A 297 9.38 -0.13 -7.73
C TYR A 297 10.25 -1.34 -7.37
N ARG A 298 10.15 -1.76 -6.09
CA ARG A 298 10.85 -2.93 -5.55
C ARG A 298 12.36 -2.88 -5.80
N PRO A 299 13.07 -1.85 -5.31
CA PRO A 299 14.52 -1.77 -5.49
C PRO A 299 15.17 -3.05 -4.92
N LEU A 300 16.18 -3.57 -5.63
CA LEU A 300 17.02 -4.63 -5.09
C LEU A 300 17.96 -3.98 -4.07
N ASP A 301 17.80 -4.29 -2.79
CA ASP A 301 18.63 -3.73 -1.72
C ASP A 301 20.09 -4.16 -1.90
N LYS A 302 21.01 -3.18 -1.97
CA LYS A 302 22.44 -3.43 -2.18
C LYS A 302 23.13 -4.14 -1.02
N ALA A 303 22.50 -4.18 0.16
CA ALA A 303 23.10 -4.72 1.38
C ALA A 303 23.51 -6.20 1.27
N LYS A 304 22.89 -6.98 0.37
CA LYS A 304 23.35 -8.35 0.04
C LYS A 304 24.33 -8.42 -1.13
N VAL A 305 24.29 -7.45 -2.05
CA VAL A 305 25.18 -7.42 -3.22
C VAL A 305 26.63 -7.14 -2.80
N GLU A 306 26.83 -6.31 -1.78
CA GLU A 306 28.17 -6.01 -1.24
C GLU A 306 28.76 -7.16 -0.39
N GLU A 307 27.95 -8.08 0.14
CA GLU A 307 28.46 -9.31 0.80
C GLU A 307 28.87 -10.40 -0.20
N GLU A 308 28.31 -10.41 -1.41
CA GLU A 308 28.66 -11.36 -2.48
C GLU A 308 29.86 -10.90 -3.33
N GLU A 309 30.13 -9.59 -3.45
CA GLU A 309 31.32 -9.05 -4.12
C GLU A 309 32.57 -8.99 -3.21
N GLY A 310 32.41 -9.28 -1.92
CA GLY A 310 33.47 -9.31 -0.90
C GLY A 310 33.99 -10.69 -0.51
N ARG A 311 33.68 -11.76 -1.27
CA ARG A 311 34.13 -13.13 -1.02
C ARG A 311 34.88 -13.76 -2.18
#